data_AF-Q5DQG6-F1
#
_entry.id   AF-Q5DQG6-F1
#
_cell.length_a   1.000
_cell.length_b   1.000
_cell.length_c   1.000
_cell.angle_alpha   90.00
_cell.angle_beta   90.00
_cell.angle_gamma   90.00
#
_symmetry.space_group_name_H-M   'P 1'
#
loop_
_entity.id
_entity.type
_entity.pdbx_description
1 polymer ?
#
loop_
_entity_poly.entity_id
_entity_poly.type
_entity_poly.pdbx_seq_one_letter_code
_entity_poly.pdbx_strand_id
1 'polypeptide(L)'
;MDSKKMWRSNYAPPLLRILWRLGIRLPPLPFMPFWQVTLLMGGLWGISWGCAMWFMYWGPSGMVAGEAIIYKYHEWFFVRTAHGLFPLVAQES
;
A
#
# COMPACT_ATOMS: atom_id res chain seq x y z
N MET A 1 -21.94 -27.73 11.92
CA MET A 1 -21.64 -26.54 11.09
C MET A 1 -22.87 -26.04 10.31
N ASP A 2 -24.02 -26.70 10.49
CA ASP A 2 -25.34 -26.30 9.98
C ASP A 2 -25.96 -25.08 10.69
N SER A 3 -25.34 -24.60 11.76
CA SER A 3 -25.83 -23.47 12.57
C SER A 3 -25.45 -22.08 12.02
N LYS A 4 -24.58 -22.01 10.99
CA LYS A 4 -24.23 -20.73 10.33
C LYS A 4 -24.72 -20.76 8.89
N LYS A 5 -25.77 -20.00 8.62
CA LYS A 5 -26.46 -19.84 7.32
C LYS A 5 -25.53 -19.20 6.26
N MET A 6 -24.50 -19.93 5.81
CA MET A 6 -23.52 -19.48 4.83
C MET A 6 -23.51 -20.41 3.62
N TRP A 7 -23.59 -19.82 2.42
CA TRP A 7 -23.58 -20.57 1.17
C TRP A 7 -22.21 -21.24 0.95
N ARG A 8 -22.22 -22.48 0.43
CA ARG A 8 -21.02 -23.34 0.29
C ARG A 8 -19.91 -22.69 -0.55
N SER A 9 -20.28 -21.80 -1.48
CA SER A 9 -19.38 -20.99 -2.30
C SER A 9 -18.58 -19.95 -1.50
N ASN A 10 -19.15 -19.39 -0.42
CA ASN A 10 -18.43 -18.50 0.49
C ASN A 10 -17.47 -19.25 1.43
N TYR A 11 -17.65 -20.56 1.58
CA TYR A 11 -16.85 -21.38 2.51
C TYR A 11 -15.52 -21.85 1.91
N ALA A 12 -15.49 -22.12 0.60
CA ALA A 12 -14.30 -22.65 -0.08
C ALA A 12 -14.10 -22.01 -1.45
N PRO A 13 -13.75 -20.70 -1.49
CA PRO A 13 -13.44 -20.01 -2.73
C PRO A 13 -12.25 -20.69 -3.45
N PRO A 14 -12.14 -20.57 -4.79
CA PRO A 14 -11.15 -21.30 -5.60
C PRO A 14 -9.71 -21.15 -5.09
N LEU A 15 -9.37 -19.94 -4.63
CA LEU A 15 -8.07 -19.61 -4.04
C LEU A 15 -7.76 -20.47 -2.80
N LEU A 16 -8.76 -20.70 -1.94
CA LEU A 16 -8.62 -21.52 -0.74
C LEU A 16 -8.36 -23.00 -1.09
N ARG A 17 -8.96 -23.49 -2.18
CA ARG A 17 -8.76 -24.87 -2.66
C ARG A 17 -7.34 -25.07 -3.20
N ILE A 18 -6.78 -24.08 -3.89
CA ILE A 18 -5.39 -24.10 -4.35
C ILE A 18 -4.45 -24.13 -3.14
N LEU A 19 -4.72 -23.31 -2.14
CA LEU A 19 -3.93 -23.24 -0.91
C LEU A 19 -3.97 -24.55 -0.10
N TRP A 20 -5.12 -25.21 -0.06
CA TRP A 20 -5.27 -26.54 0.54
C TRP A 20 -4.52 -27.63 -0.25
N ARG A 21 -4.47 -27.55 -1.60
CA ARG A 21 -3.66 -28.45 -2.43
C ARG A 21 -2.16 -28.25 -2.24
N LEU A 22 -1.74 -27.05 -1.86
CA LEU A 22 -0.36 -26.73 -1.48
C LEU A 22 -0.01 -27.14 -0.03
N GLY A 23 -0.91 -27.85 0.67
CA GLY A 23 -0.70 -28.34 2.05
C GLY A 23 -1.01 -27.32 3.14
N ILE A 24 -1.41 -26.10 2.79
CA ILE A 24 -1.66 -25.02 3.74
C ILE A 24 -3.13 -25.06 4.16
N ARG A 25 -3.42 -25.64 5.33
CA ARG A 25 -4.79 -25.73 5.89
C ARG A 25 -5.23 -24.41 6.54
N LEU A 26 -5.50 -23.39 5.73
CA LEU A 26 -6.06 -22.13 6.23
C LEU A 26 -7.58 -22.24 6.41
N PRO A 27 -8.13 -21.80 7.57
CA PRO A 27 -9.57 -21.64 7.75
C PRO A 27 -10.11 -20.57 6.77
N PRO A 28 -11.40 -20.61 6.40
CA PRO A 28 -11.96 -19.62 5.49
C PRO A 28 -11.76 -18.20 6.03
N LEU A 29 -11.42 -17.25 5.15
CA LEU A 29 -11.04 -15.87 5.49
C LEU A 29 -11.87 -15.19 6.60
N PRO A 30 -13.21 -15.30 6.65
CA PRO A 30 -14.02 -14.67 7.71
C PRO A 30 -13.83 -15.28 9.11
N PHE A 31 -13.20 -16.45 9.21
CA PHE A 31 -12.96 -17.18 10.46
C PHE A 31 -11.49 -17.13 10.90
N MET A 32 -10.67 -16.35 10.20
CA MET A 32 -9.24 -16.24 10.45
C MET A 32 -8.98 -15.07 11.43
N PRO A 33 -8.06 -15.21 12.40
CA PRO A 33 -7.71 -14.11 13.31
C PRO A 33 -7.21 -12.91 12.51
N PHE A 34 -7.55 -11.71 13.00
CA PHE A 34 -7.29 -10.44 12.32
C PHE A 34 -5.87 -10.32 11.78
N TRP A 35 -4.84 -10.68 12.57
CA TRP A 35 -3.45 -10.57 12.15
C TRP A 35 -3.10 -11.43 10.93
N GLN A 36 -3.67 -12.62 10.80
CA GLN A 36 -3.43 -13.49 9.64
C GLN A 36 -4.10 -12.93 8.39
N VAL A 37 -5.32 -12.39 8.51
CA VAL A 37 -6.01 -11.73 7.39
C VAL A 37 -5.22 -10.49 6.95
N THR A 38 -4.76 -9.68 7.88
CA THR A 38 -3.98 -8.46 7.61
C THR A 38 -2.66 -8.79 6.92
N LEU A 39 -1.91 -9.79 7.39
CA LEU A 39 -0.65 -10.19 6.74
C LEU A 39 -0.90 -10.81 5.36
N LEU A 40 -1.92 -11.67 5.21
CA LEU A 40 -2.16 -12.38 3.97
C LEU A 40 -2.73 -11.45 2.89
N MET A 41 -3.80 -10.71 3.20
CA MET A 41 -4.42 -9.77 2.26
C MET A 41 -3.56 -8.53 2.05
N GLY A 42 -3.04 -7.95 3.13
CA GLY A 42 -2.18 -6.76 3.08
C GLY A 42 -0.84 -7.04 2.42
N GLY A 43 -0.23 -8.19 2.69
CA GLY A 43 1.02 -8.61 2.04
C GLY A 43 0.83 -8.88 0.55
N LEU A 44 -0.19 -9.66 0.18
CA LEU A 44 -0.49 -9.91 -1.24
C LEU A 44 -0.77 -8.61 -1.97
N TRP A 45 -1.67 -7.76 -1.46
CA TRP A 45 -1.99 -6.49 -2.09
C TRP A 45 -0.79 -5.54 -2.14
N GLY A 46 -0.10 -5.35 -1.03
CA GLY A 46 1.03 -4.46 -0.90
C GLY A 46 2.19 -4.83 -1.83
N ILE A 47 2.54 -6.12 -1.90
CA ILE A 47 3.59 -6.60 -2.82
C ILE A 47 3.13 -6.46 -4.26
N SER A 48 1.91 -6.89 -4.60
CA SER A 48 1.38 -6.81 -5.97
C SER A 48 1.36 -5.37 -6.49
N TRP A 49 0.80 -4.47 -5.68
CA TRP A 49 0.69 -3.05 -6.00
C TRP A 49 2.04 -2.35 -6.03
N GLY A 50 2.91 -2.64 -5.05
CA GLY A 50 4.27 -2.11 -5.02
C GLY A 50 5.09 -2.52 -6.23
N CYS A 51 5.00 -3.78 -6.65
CA CYS A 51 5.62 -4.26 -7.90
C CYS A 51 5.03 -3.55 -9.13
N ALA A 52 3.70 -3.40 -9.22
CA ALA A 52 3.07 -2.69 -10.33
C ALA A 52 3.56 -1.23 -10.42
N MET A 53 3.56 -0.51 -9.30
CA MET A 53 4.07 0.87 -9.23
C MET A 53 5.56 0.96 -9.59
N TRP A 54 6.37 -0.01 -9.14
CA TRP A 54 7.78 -0.07 -9.48
C TRP A 54 8.00 -0.21 -10.99
N PHE A 55 7.31 -1.14 -11.66
CA PHE A 55 7.51 -1.33 -13.10
C PHE A 55 6.84 -0.26 -13.97
N MET A 56 5.72 0.30 -13.54
CA MET A 56 4.95 1.27 -14.34
C MET A 56 5.36 2.72 -14.12
N TYR A 57 5.82 3.07 -12.92
CA TYR A 57 5.99 4.47 -12.54
C TYR A 57 7.37 4.76 -11.92
N TRP A 58 7.74 4.11 -10.80
CA TRP A 58 8.95 4.47 -10.05
C TRP A 58 10.26 4.01 -10.71
N GLY A 59 10.29 2.82 -11.31
CA GLY A 59 11.47 2.29 -11.98
C GLY A 59 11.85 3.11 -13.22
N PRO A 60 10.90 3.35 -14.15
CA PRO A 60 11.17 4.17 -15.33
C PRO A 60 11.38 5.66 -15.03
N SER A 61 10.86 6.19 -13.93
CA SER A 61 10.98 7.62 -13.62
C SER A 61 12.37 8.04 -13.13
N GLY A 62 13.29 7.10 -12.92
CA GLY A 62 14.63 7.38 -12.38
C GLY A 62 14.62 7.96 -10.96
N MET A 63 13.43 8.04 -10.32
CA MET A 63 13.26 8.57 -8.98
C MET A 63 13.58 7.50 -7.95
N VAL A 64 14.79 7.55 -7.40
CA VAL A 64 15.11 6.85 -6.15
C VAL A 64 14.22 7.44 -5.05
N ALA A 65 13.62 6.60 -4.19
CA ALA A 65 12.69 7.07 -3.15
C ALA A 65 13.28 8.18 -2.25
N GLY A 66 14.60 8.21 -2.09
CA GLY A 66 15.33 9.29 -1.42
C GLY A 66 15.30 10.63 -2.17
N GLU A 67 15.36 10.64 -3.50
CA GLU A 67 15.31 11.86 -4.32
C GLU A 67 13.94 12.53 -4.21
N ALA A 68 12.85 11.75 -4.21
CA ALA A 68 11.49 12.29 -4.04
C ALA A 68 11.33 13.01 -2.69
N ILE A 69 11.98 12.51 -1.65
CA ILE A 69 11.99 13.11 -0.32
C ILE A 69 12.83 14.41 -0.35
N ILE A 70 14.01 14.39 -0.97
CA ILE A 70 14.88 15.55 -1.10
C ILE A 70 14.22 16.67 -1.92
N TYR A 71 13.67 16.38 -3.10
CA TYR A 71 12.93 17.35 -3.91
C TYR A 71 11.76 17.96 -3.14
N LYS A 72 10.98 17.14 -2.44
CA LYS A 72 9.84 17.60 -1.65
C LYS A 72 10.25 18.54 -0.52
N TYR A 73 11.38 18.30 0.14
CA TYR A 73 11.90 19.19 1.17
C TYR A 73 12.54 20.45 0.60
N HIS A 74 13.26 20.34 -0.52
CA HIS A 74 13.90 21.48 -1.18
C HIS A 74 12.85 22.45 -1.74
N GLU A 75 11.80 21.94 -2.38
CA GLU A 75 10.68 22.72 -2.88
C GLU A 75 9.89 23.38 -1.74
N TRP A 76 9.60 22.63 -0.67
CA TRP A 76 8.92 23.18 0.51
C TRP A 76 9.73 24.30 1.19
N PHE A 77 11.05 24.12 1.32
CA PHE A 77 11.95 25.13 1.90
C PHE A 77 12.03 26.39 1.02
N PHE A 78 12.13 26.21 -0.30
CA PHE A 78 12.16 27.32 -1.25
C PHE A 78 10.86 28.12 -1.23
N VAL A 79 9.70 27.45 -1.30
CA VAL A 79 8.39 28.12 -1.24
C VAL A 79 8.20 28.87 0.07
N ARG A 80 8.62 28.28 1.21
CA ARG A 80 8.48 28.93 2.52
C ARG A 80 9.40 30.14 2.69
N THR A 81 10.61 30.07 2.13
CA THR A 81 11.58 31.17 2.17
C THR A 81 11.16 32.29 1.22
N ALA A 82 10.72 31.96 0.00
CA ALA A 82 10.24 32.93 -0.98
C ALA A 82 8.98 33.65 -0.49
N HIS A 83 7.96 32.94 0.01
CA HIS A 83 6.75 33.58 0.55
C HIS A 83 6.99 34.33 1.87
N GLY A 84 8.00 33.95 2.66
CA GLY A 84 8.32 34.59 3.95
C GLY A 84 9.21 35.83 3.83
N LEU A 85 10.16 35.84 2.89
CA LEU A 85 11.11 36.95 2.72
C LEU A 85 10.63 38.01 1.71
N PHE A 86 9.84 37.63 0.71
CA PHE A 86 9.30 38.58 -0.27
C PHE A 86 8.52 39.75 0.33
N PRO A 87 7.64 39.57 1.34
CA PRO A 87 6.95 40.71 1.97
C PRO A 87 7.87 41.59 2.83
N LEU A 88 8.98 41.06 3.35
CA LEU A 88 9.93 41.83 4.15
C LEU A 88 10.80 42.74 3.27
N VAL A 89 11.29 42.22 2.14
CA VAL A 89 12.05 43.02 1.16
C VAL A 89 11.19 44.09 0.51
N ALA A 90 9.89 43.81 0.25
CA ALA A 90 8.97 44.78 -0.32
C ALA A 90 8.55 45.90 0.66
N GLN A 91 8.78 45.73 1.96
CA GLN A 91 8.54 46.75 2.99
C GLN A 91 9.75 47.68 3.21
N GLU A 92 10.92 47.32 2.69
CA GLU A 92 12.17 48.07 2.82
C GLU A 92 12.48 48.96 1.59
N SER A 93 11.61 48.96 0.57
CA SER A 93 11.68 49.78 -0.65
C SER A 93 10.64 50.90 -0.67
#